data_AF-A0A1G5KJF9-F1
#
_entry.id   AF-A0A1G5KJF9-F1
#
_cell.length_a   1.000
_cell.length_b   1.000
_cell.length_c   1.000
_cell.angle_alpha   90.00
_cell.angle_beta   90.00
_cell.angle_gamma   90.00
#
_symmetry.space_group_name_H-M   'P 1'
#
loop_
_entity.id
_entity.type
_entity.pdbx_description
1 polymer ?
#
loop_
_entity_poly.entity_id
_entity_poly.type
_entity_poly.pdbx_seq_one_letter_code
_entity_poly.pdbx_strand_id
1 'polypeptide(L)'
;MKIQILLISSALFFTFSCNKKTDDKRTSVDKIIDVVIETSDGQSVEFPDLYNFVYYSLSDENPENLILVRKLMYRGFKINESGRGNYPPLGPRIINVNMRKEDCECNVSKIYYSTVNDSIFQTTEKISCKRTGR
;
A
#
# COMPACT_ATOMS: atom_id res chain seq x y z
N MET A 1 43.55 -56.66 31.04
CA MET A 1 43.11 -55.95 32.25
C MET A 1 43.74 -54.55 32.25
N LYS A 2 42.92 -53.50 32.05
CA LYS A 2 43.21 -52.04 32.22
C LYS A 2 42.01 -51.29 31.61
N ILE A 3 41.01 -50.99 32.44
CA ILE A 3 40.68 -49.69 33.05
C ILE A 3 40.08 -48.70 32.04
N GLN A 4 38.75 -48.54 32.18
CA GLN A 4 37.93 -47.43 31.70
C GLN A 4 38.46 -46.10 32.24
N ILE A 5 38.52 -45.08 31.38
CA ILE A 5 38.34 -43.69 31.79
C ILE A 5 37.40 -43.04 30.78
N LEU A 6 36.14 -42.90 31.19
CA LEU A 6 35.14 -42.04 30.56
C LEU A 6 35.54 -40.58 30.84
N LEU A 7 35.81 -39.79 29.80
CA LEU A 7 35.86 -38.33 29.91
C LEU A 7 34.70 -37.76 29.09
N ILE A 8 33.64 -37.40 29.81
CA ILE A 8 32.48 -36.68 29.32
C ILE A 8 32.89 -35.20 29.23
N SER A 9 33.43 -34.78 28.09
CA SER A 9 33.57 -33.37 27.76
C SER A 9 32.23 -32.84 27.26
N SER A 10 31.41 -32.40 28.22
CA SER A 10 30.23 -31.56 28.01
C SER A 10 30.66 -30.25 27.33
N ALA A 11 30.64 -30.24 26.00
CA ALA A 11 30.61 -29.00 25.25
C ALA A 11 29.18 -28.46 25.32
N LEU A 12 28.96 -27.51 26.25
CA LEU A 12 27.79 -26.64 26.25
C LEU A 12 27.74 -25.88 24.92
N PHE A 13 27.03 -26.43 23.94
CA PHE A 13 26.49 -25.68 22.83
C PHE A 13 25.43 -24.75 23.40
N PHE A 14 25.84 -23.55 23.84
CA PHE A 14 24.96 -22.40 23.91
C PHE A 14 24.54 -22.05 22.47
N THR A 15 23.55 -22.76 21.94
CA THR A 15 22.78 -22.29 20.81
C THR A 15 21.90 -21.15 21.32
N PHE A 16 22.49 -19.95 21.42
CA PHE A 16 21.72 -18.72 21.41
C PHE A 16 21.08 -18.60 20.01
N SER A 17 20.03 -19.39 19.79
CA SER A 17 19.06 -19.09 18.75
C SER A 17 18.22 -17.94 19.28
N CYS A 18 18.80 -16.74 19.20
CA CYS A 18 18.02 -15.52 19.17
C CYS A 18 17.14 -15.63 17.93
N ASN A 19 15.94 -16.20 18.10
CA ASN A 19 14.83 -15.98 17.21
C ASN A 19 14.57 -14.46 17.24
N LYS A 20 15.30 -13.72 16.38
CA LYS A 20 14.88 -12.39 15.99
C LYS A 20 13.53 -12.61 15.34
N LYS A 21 12.45 -12.38 16.10
CA LYS A 21 11.16 -12.05 15.52
C LYS A 21 11.46 -10.88 14.60
N THR A 22 11.51 -11.15 13.30
CA THR A 22 11.49 -10.09 12.31
C THR A 22 10.12 -9.45 12.50
N ASP A 23 10.09 -8.33 13.20
CA ASP A 23 8.92 -7.45 13.20
C ASP A 23 8.58 -7.20 11.74
N ASP A 24 7.43 -7.72 11.31
CA ASP A 24 6.84 -7.41 10.03
C ASP A 24 6.53 -5.91 10.05
N LYS A 25 7.48 -5.09 9.56
CA LYS A 25 7.37 -3.63 9.50
C LYS A 25 6.27 -3.14 8.54
N ARG A 26 5.46 -4.03 7.96
CA ARG A 26 4.35 -3.68 7.06
C ARG A 26 3.20 -3.06 7.83
N THR A 27 2.74 -1.91 7.34
CA THR A 27 1.56 -1.23 7.88
C THR A 27 0.29 -2.01 7.58
N SER A 28 -0.80 -1.77 8.32
CA SER A 28 -2.12 -2.34 7.99
C SER A 28 -2.54 -2.02 6.55
N VAL A 29 -2.20 -0.83 6.05
CA VAL A 29 -2.42 -0.42 4.66
C VAL A 29 -1.66 -1.33 3.68
N ASP A 30 -0.41 -1.69 3.97
CA ASP A 30 0.36 -2.59 3.10
C ASP A 30 -0.28 -3.98 3.00
N LYS A 31 -0.79 -4.49 4.11
CA LYS A 31 -1.47 -5.80 4.14
C LYS A 31 -2.76 -5.78 3.32
N ILE A 32 -3.54 -4.71 3.43
CA ILE A 32 -4.76 -4.54 2.64
C ILE A 32 -4.44 -4.42 1.15
N ILE A 33 -3.41 -3.66 0.77
CA ILE A 33 -2.97 -3.57 -0.63
C ILE A 33 -2.56 -4.94 -1.16
N ASP A 34 -1.81 -5.72 -0.38
CA ASP A 34 -1.39 -7.07 -0.76
C ASP A 34 -2.63 -7.95 -1.02
N VAL A 35 -3.66 -7.89 -0.17
CA VAL A 35 -4.93 -8.60 -0.36
C VAL A 35 -5.65 -8.14 -1.63
N VAL A 36 -5.78 -6.83 -1.87
CA VAL A 36 -6.46 -6.30 -3.07
C VAL A 36 -5.75 -6.75 -4.37
N ILE A 37 -4.42 -6.80 -4.36
CA ILE A 37 -3.63 -7.30 -5.50
C ILE A 37 -3.82 -8.81 -5.65
N GLU A 38 -3.76 -9.58 -4.56
CA GLU A 38 -3.88 -11.04 -4.59
C GLU A 38 -5.26 -11.48 -5.08
N THR A 39 -6.34 -10.84 -4.60
CA THR A 39 -7.70 -11.17 -5.03
C THR A 39 -7.97 -10.72 -6.46
N SER A 40 -7.50 -9.53 -6.86
CA SER A 40 -7.63 -9.00 -8.23
C SER A 40 -9.05 -9.17 -8.80
N ASP A 41 -10.08 -8.95 -7.98
CA ASP A 41 -11.49 -9.19 -8.31
C ASP A 41 -12.23 -7.91 -8.74
N GLY A 42 -11.52 -6.79 -8.82
CA GLY A 42 -12.05 -5.49 -9.19
C GLY A 42 -12.71 -4.73 -8.05
N GLN A 43 -12.80 -5.30 -6.84
CA GLN A 43 -13.34 -4.57 -5.70
C GLN A 43 -12.45 -3.40 -5.32
N SER A 44 -13.08 -2.29 -4.94
CA SER A 44 -12.37 -1.08 -4.53
C SER A 44 -12.30 -0.96 -3.02
N VAL A 45 -11.12 -0.59 -2.52
CA VAL A 45 -10.90 -0.22 -1.12
C VAL A 45 -10.45 1.22 -1.04
N GLU A 46 -11.09 1.98 -0.17
CA GLU A 46 -10.79 3.40 0.07
C GLU A 46 -10.11 3.58 1.43
N PHE A 47 -9.12 4.47 1.48
CA PHE A 47 -8.33 4.74 2.68
C PHE A 47 -8.44 6.23 3.06
N PRO A 48 -9.45 6.61 3.85
CA PRO A 48 -9.72 8.01 4.18
C PRO A 48 -8.64 8.66 5.05
N ASP A 49 -7.89 7.86 5.81
CA ASP A 49 -6.91 8.34 6.80
C ASP A 49 -5.45 8.26 6.31
N LEU A 50 -5.22 8.21 5.00
CA LEU A 50 -3.85 8.26 4.45
C LEU A 50 -3.21 9.64 4.59
N TYR A 51 -4.01 10.68 4.72
CA TYR A 51 -3.56 12.06 4.85
C TYR A 51 -4.09 12.66 6.15
N ASN A 52 -3.19 13.20 6.97
CA ASN A 52 -3.52 13.79 8.27
C ASN A 52 -3.89 15.28 8.17
N PHE A 53 -4.17 15.79 6.97
CA PHE A 53 -4.39 17.22 6.75
C PHE A 53 -5.46 17.45 5.69
N VAL A 54 -6.08 18.63 5.76
CA VAL A 54 -7.08 19.11 4.80
C VAL A 54 -6.45 20.10 3.83
N TYR A 55 -7.04 20.23 2.65
CA TYR A 55 -6.60 21.18 1.63
C TYR A 55 -7.52 22.40 1.58
N TYR A 56 -6.93 23.59 1.55
CA TYR A 56 -7.66 24.86 1.45
C TYR A 56 -7.79 25.38 0.01
N SER A 57 -6.96 24.88 -0.91
CA SER A 57 -7.03 25.17 -2.33
C SER A 57 -6.44 24.01 -3.14
N LEU A 58 -7.03 23.78 -4.32
CA LEU A 58 -6.60 22.72 -5.24
C LEU A 58 -5.90 23.38 -6.43
N SER A 59 -4.60 23.65 -6.31
CA SER A 59 -3.79 24.11 -7.45
C SER A 59 -3.44 22.93 -8.37
N ASP A 60 -3.43 23.18 -9.67
CA ASP A 60 -2.98 22.20 -10.67
C ASP A 60 -1.45 22.15 -10.84
N GLU A 61 -0.74 23.17 -10.36
CA GLU A 61 0.70 23.36 -10.53
C GLU A 61 1.53 22.51 -9.56
N ASN A 62 0.92 22.02 -8.48
CA ASN A 62 1.62 21.20 -7.50
C ASN A 62 1.70 19.74 -7.94
N PRO A 63 2.88 19.10 -7.90
CA PRO A 63 3.00 17.68 -8.17
C PRO A 63 2.21 16.88 -7.12
N GLU A 64 1.33 16.01 -7.60
CA GLU A 64 0.41 15.26 -6.75
C GLU A 64 1.11 14.10 -6.07
N ASN A 65 1.07 14.12 -4.75
CA ASN A 65 1.62 13.07 -3.91
C ASN A 65 0.59 11.94 -3.74
N LEU A 66 0.79 10.80 -4.40
CA LEU A 66 -0.03 9.59 -4.32
C LEU A 66 0.71 8.46 -3.56
N ILE A 67 0.26 8.16 -2.35
CA ILE A 67 0.81 7.16 -1.44
C ILE A 67 0.61 5.75 -2.00
N LEU A 68 -0.60 5.41 -2.49
CA LEU A 68 -0.88 4.07 -3.02
C LEU A 68 -0.10 3.82 -4.32
N VAL A 69 0.03 4.83 -5.19
CA VAL A 69 0.88 4.72 -6.40
C VAL A 69 2.31 4.37 -6.04
N ARG A 70 2.92 5.06 -5.07
CA ARG A 70 4.29 4.72 -4.62
C ARG A 70 4.36 3.29 -4.08
N LYS A 71 3.40 2.88 -3.25
CA LYS A 71 3.34 1.52 -2.68
C LYS A 71 3.22 0.45 -3.78
N LEU A 72 2.49 0.72 -4.85
CA LEU A 72 2.39 -0.17 -6.01
C LEU A 72 3.68 -0.18 -6.86
N MET A 73 4.34 0.97 -7.04
CA MET A 73 5.64 1.04 -7.72
C MET A 73 6.69 0.17 -6.99
N TYR A 74 6.73 0.20 -5.65
CA TYR A 74 7.59 -0.69 -4.86
C TYR A 74 7.27 -2.18 -5.04
N ARG A 75 6.07 -2.53 -5.50
CA ARG A 75 5.64 -3.90 -5.83
C ARG A 75 5.86 -4.27 -7.30
N GLY A 76 6.45 -3.37 -8.09
CA GLY A 76 6.78 -3.58 -9.50
C GLY A 76 5.70 -3.18 -10.49
N PHE A 77 4.63 -2.51 -10.04
CA PHE A 77 3.65 -1.92 -10.96
C PHE A 77 4.22 -0.70 -11.66
N LYS A 78 3.86 -0.52 -12.93
CA LYS A 78 4.23 0.65 -13.73
C LYS A 78 2.98 1.46 -14.05
N ILE A 79 3.11 2.77 -14.10
CA ILE A 79 2.04 3.66 -14.55
C ILE A 79 1.85 3.43 -16.06
N ASN A 80 0.62 3.12 -16.45
CA ASN A 80 0.22 3.04 -17.85
C ASN A 80 -0.39 4.36 -18.30
N GLU A 81 -1.33 4.89 -17.51
CA GLU A 81 -2.10 6.09 -17.83
C GLU A 81 -2.39 6.88 -16.55
N SER A 82 -2.57 8.20 -16.70
CA SER A 82 -3.04 9.05 -15.61
C SER A 82 -3.91 10.17 -16.14
N GLY A 83 -4.88 10.61 -15.35
CA GLY A 83 -5.80 11.67 -15.72
C GLY A 83 -6.33 12.42 -14.50
N ARG A 84 -6.86 13.62 -14.75
CA ARG A 84 -7.54 14.46 -13.77
C ARG A 84 -8.97 14.70 -14.24
N GLY A 85 -9.89 14.88 -13.30
CA GLY A 85 -11.27 15.23 -13.59
C GLY A 85 -12.00 15.66 -12.32
N ASN A 86 -13.33 15.69 -12.40
CA ASN A 86 -14.20 16.02 -11.27
C ASN A 86 -14.83 14.74 -10.70
N TYR A 87 -15.24 14.76 -9.43
CA TYR A 87 -15.89 13.62 -8.78
C TYR A 87 -17.31 13.98 -8.32
N PRO A 88 -18.23 14.30 -9.25
CA PRO A 88 -19.58 14.68 -8.88
C PRO A 88 -20.36 13.50 -8.25
N PRO A 89 -21.25 13.77 -7.28
CA PRO A 89 -21.53 15.06 -6.64
C PRO A 89 -20.59 15.38 -5.45
N LEU A 90 -19.68 14.46 -5.12
CA LEU A 90 -19.03 14.38 -3.82
C LEU A 90 -17.77 15.25 -3.69
N GLY A 91 -17.17 15.66 -4.80
CA GLY A 91 -15.91 16.37 -4.76
C GLY A 91 -15.56 17.11 -6.04
N PRO A 92 -14.85 18.24 -5.93
CA PRO A 92 -14.46 19.04 -7.09
C PRO A 92 -13.39 18.35 -7.93
N ARG A 93 -12.61 17.41 -7.40
CA ARG A 93 -11.44 16.85 -8.09
C ARG A 93 -11.20 15.38 -7.79
N ILE A 94 -10.82 14.65 -8.83
CA ILE A 94 -10.26 13.29 -8.78
C ILE A 94 -9.02 13.21 -9.67
N ILE A 95 -8.04 12.44 -9.22
CA ILE A 95 -6.87 12.05 -10.00
C ILE A 95 -6.88 10.55 -10.11
N ASN A 96 -6.88 10.02 -11.32
CA ASN A 96 -6.86 8.59 -11.58
C ASN A 96 -5.52 8.19 -12.18
N VAL A 97 -4.96 7.09 -11.71
CA VAL A 97 -3.72 6.50 -12.21
C VAL A 97 -3.97 5.02 -12.44
N ASN A 98 -3.87 4.59 -13.70
CA ASN A 98 -3.89 3.19 -14.07
C ASN A 98 -2.47 2.65 -14.01
N MET A 99 -2.29 1.54 -13.31
CA MET A 99 -1.00 0.87 -13.14
C MET A 99 -1.11 -0.60 -13.51
N ARG A 100 -0.06 -1.16 -14.11
CA ARG A 100 -0.04 -2.58 -14.51
C ARG A 100 1.23 -3.28 -14.08
N LYS A 101 1.05 -4.55 -13.70
CA LYS A 101 2.11 -5.54 -13.52
C LYS A 101 1.61 -6.86 -14.09
N GLU A 102 2.28 -7.35 -15.13
CA GLU A 102 1.93 -8.63 -15.79
C GLU A 102 0.43 -8.64 -16.21
N ASP A 103 -0.33 -9.59 -15.68
CA ASP A 103 -1.77 -9.75 -15.91
C ASP A 103 -2.64 -9.05 -14.87
N CYS A 104 -2.07 -8.24 -13.96
CA CYS A 104 -2.81 -7.44 -12.98
C CYS A 104 -2.81 -5.95 -13.35
N GLU A 105 -4.00 -5.34 -13.41
CA GLU A 105 -4.21 -3.91 -13.60
C GLU A 105 -4.86 -3.32 -12.36
N CYS A 106 -4.26 -2.28 -11.80
CA CYS A 106 -4.80 -1.54 -10.66
C CYS A 106 -5.13 -0.10 -11.06
N ASN A 107 -6.31 0.37 -10.66
CA ASN A 107 -6.69 1.77 -10.72
C ASN A 107 -6.52 2.38 -9.32
N VAL A 108 -5.77 3.48 -9.24
CA VAL A 108 -5.64 4.30 -8.03
C VAL A 108 -6.32 5.63 -8.28
N SER A 109 -7.22 6.02 -7.40
CA SER A 109 -7.88 7.32 -7.41
C SER A 109 -7.50 8.11 -6.17
N LYS A 110 -7.07 9.36 -6.31
CA LYS A 110 -7.09 10.35 -5.23
C LYS A 110 -8.32 11.23 -5.39
N ILE A 111 -9.12 11.32 -4.35
CA ILE A 111 -10.40 12.04 -4.38
C ILE A 111 -10.33 13.16 -3.35
N TYR A 112 -10.73 14.35 -3.76
CA TYR A 112 -10.90 15.51 -2.90
C TYR A 112 -12.40 15.68 -2.63
N TYR A 113 -12.85 15.28 -1.45
CA TYR A 113 -14.23 15.43 -1.03
C TYR A 113 -14.50 16.84 -0.51
N SER A 114 -15.62 17.42 -0.93
CA SER A 114 -16.14 18.64 -0.32
C SER A 114 -16.52 18.38 1.13
N THR A 115 -16.21 19.33 2.02
CA THR A 115 -16.69 19.29 3.40
C THR A 115 -17.85 20.28 3.59
N VAL A 116 -18.36 20.41 4.81
CA VAL A 116 -19.35 21.46 5.15
C VAL A 116 -18.81 22.89 4.95
N ASN A 117 -17.49 23.04 4.85
CA ASN A 117 -16.85 24.29 4.45
C ASN A 117 -16.35 24.15 3.01
N ASP A 118 -16.93 24.92 2.09
CA ASP A 118 -16.65 24.86 0.65
C ASP A 118 -15.19 25.13 0.27
N SER A 119 -14.42 25.73 1.18
CA SER A 119 -12.98 26.00 1.00
C SER A 119 -12.08 24.93 1.62
N ILE A 120 -12.64 23.86 2.20
CA ILE A 120 -11.87 22.79 2.85
C ILE A 120 -12.22 21.46 2.20
N PHE A 121 -11.19 20.75 1.77
CA PHE A 121 -11.32 19.44 1.14
C PHE A 121 -10.66 18.35 1.98
N GLN A 122 -11.40 17.28 2.23
CA GLN A 122 -10.86 16.02 2.76
C GLN A 122 -10.31 15.20 1.60
N THR A 123 -9.19 14.51 1.82
CA THR A 123 -8.50 13.76 0.76
C THR A 123 -8.35 12.30 1.14
N THR A 124 -8.68 11.44 0.19
CA THR A 124 -8.55 9.99 0.30
C THR A 124 -7.76 9.45 -0.89
N GLU A 125 -7.27 8.22 -0.78
CA GLU A 125 -6.99 7.40 -1.96
C GLU A 125 -7.80 6.11 -1.95
N LYS A 126 -8.19 5.68 -3.14
CA LYS A 126 -8.90 4.43 -3.41
C LYS A 126 -8.09 3.59 -4.38
N ILE A 127 -8.11 2.27 -4.20
CA ILE A 127 -7.49 1.30 -5.11
C ILE A 127 -8.48 0.23 -5.48
N SER A 128 -8.48 -0.19 -6.74
CA SER A 128 -9.07 -1.46 -7.18
C SER A 128 -8.08 -2.16 -8.10
N CYS A 129 -7.99 -3.48 -8.01
CA CYS A 129 -7.14 -4.29 -8.88
C CYS A 129 -7.98 -5.39 -9.55
N LYS A 130 -7.72 -5.66 -10.82
CA LYS A 130 -8.40 -6.69 -11.61
C LYS A 130 -7.39 -7.44 -12.47
N ARG A 131 -7.67 -8.72 -12.72
CA ARG A 131 -6.92 -9.49 -13.71
C ARG A 131 -7.31 -9.07 -15.13
N THR A 132 -6.33 -8.97 -16.01
CA THR A 132 -6.47 -8.62 -17.43
C THR A 132 -6.34 -9.88 -18.28
N GLY A 133 -7.29 -10.12 -19.19
CA GLY A 133 -7.23 -11.25 -20.14
C GLY A 133 -7.97 -12.53 -19.73
N ARG A 134 -9.24 -12.43 -19.31
CA ARG A 134 -10.18 -13.56 -19.42
C ARG A 134 -10.76 -13.63 -20.82
#